data_AF-A0AAW9B6R6-F1
#
_entry.id   AF-A0AAW9B6R6-F1
#
_cell.length_a   1.000
_cell.length_b   1.000
_cell.length_c   1.000
_cell.angle_alpha   90.00
_cell.angle_beta   90.00
_cell.angle_gamma   90.00
#
_symmetry.space_group_name_H-M   'P 1'
#
loop_
_entity.id
_entity.type
_entity.pdbx_description
1 polymer ?
#
loop_
_entity_poly.entity_id
_entity_poly.type
_entity_poly.pdbx_seq_one_letter_code
_entity_poly.pdbx_strand_id
1 'polypeptide(L)'
;MKRSLLGLTMIASFSCLAEGALDLTTLSNNNTDNLVWVGHLSPDTDSAVSVILASHIYGGEAALTGEANPESKFVFEFCGMDAPKVKADFSSHHIGLVDFNQSTQLAKSVDPTSIVAIIDHHAMGSSPISMPQIVTMDIRAWGSAATILTANAEKLNVKLPKNIACAG
;
A
#
# COMPACT_ATOMS: atom_id res chain seq x y z
N MET A 1 19.00 -4.07 -60.14
CA MET A 1 18.10 -3.53 -59.10
C MET A 1 17.54 -4.67 -58.26
N LYS A 2 18.09 -4.93 -57.07
CA LYS A 2 17.43 -5.68 -55.99
C LYS A 2 17.87 -5.02 -54.68
N ARG A 3 17.01 -4.17 -54.12
CA ARG A 3 17.21 -3.59 -52.78
C ARG A 3 16.61 -4.59 -51.78
N SER A 4 17.47 -5.26 -51.02
CA SER A 4 17.06 -6.09 -49.90
C SER A 4 16.72 -5.18 -48.73
N LEU A 5 15.44 -5.11 -48.38
CA LEU A 5 14.95 -4.44 -47.17
C LEU A 5 15.25 -5.38 -46.00
N LEU A 6 16.31 -5.10 -45.25
CA LEU A 6 16.57 -5.78 -43.98
C LEU A 6 15.62 -5.15 -42.95
N GLY A 7 14.48 -5.80 -42.72
CA GLY A 7 13.54 -5.43 -41.69
C GLY A 7 14.21 -5.55 -40.33
N LEU A 8 14.47 -4.40 -39.69
CA LEU A 8 14.89 -4.34 -38.30
C LEU A 8 13.66 -4.64 -37.45
N THR A 9 13.46 -5.93 -37.13
CA THR A 9 12.42 -6.34 -36.18
C THR A 9 12.81 -5.79 -34.82
N MET A 10 12.19 -4.68 -34.42
CA MET A 10 12.27 -4.18 -33.06
C MET A 10 11.59 -5.23 -32.18
N ILE A 11 12.37 -6.07 -31.52
CA ILE A 11 11.89 -6.90 -30.43
C ILE A 11 11.58 -5.91 -29.31
N ALA A 12 10.33 -5.46 -29.25
CA ALA A 12 9.81 -4.86 -28.04
C ALA A 12 9.85 -5.97 -27.00
N SER A 13 10.89 -5.97 -26.17
CA SER A 13 10.92 -6.73 -24.95
C SER A 13 9.76 -6.25 -24.09
N PHE A 14 8.63 -6.93 -24.19
CA PHE A 14 7.61 -6.91 -23.15
C PHE A 14 8.28 -7.52 -21.92
N SER A 15 8.95 -6.68 -21.13
CA SER A 15 9.23 -6.98 -19.74
C SER A 15 7.88 -6.92 -19.03
N CYS A 16 7.10 -7.99 -19.17
CA CYS A 16 6.12 -8.35 -18.18
C CYS A 16 6.95 -8.77 -16.95
N LEU A 17 7.50 -7.79 -16.23
CA LEU A 17 7.91 -8.03 -14.87
C LEU A 17 6.59 -8.32 -14.17
N ALA A 18 6.42 -9.55 -13.70
CA ALA A 18 5.63 -9.72 -12.51
C ALA A 18 6.39 -8.90 -11.44
N GLU A 19 6.04 -7.63 -11.27
CA GLU A 19 6.42 -6.90 -10.07
C GLU A 19 5.81 -7.69 -8.92
N GLY A 20 6.67 -8.43 -8.24
CA GLY A 20 6.27 -9.44 -7.27
C GLY A 20 5.66 -8.84 -6.02
N ALA A 21 5.18 -9.72 -5.15
CA ALA A 21 4.78 -9.39 -3.80
C ALA A 21 5.86 -8.55 -3.09
N LEU A 22 5.43 -7.53 -2.33
CA LEU A 22 6.35 -6.66 -1.59
C LEU A 22 7.05 -7.46 -0.47
N ASP A 23 8.36 -7.34 -0.34
CA ASP A 23 9.10 -7.96 0.75
C ASP A 23 9.01 -7.09 2.01
N LEU A 24 8.22 -7.53 2.99
CA LEU A 24 8.05 -6.83 4.27
C LEU A 24 9.21 -7.08 5.26
N THR A 25 10.22 -7.87 4.88
CA THR A 25 11.34 -8.27 5.74
C THR A 25 12.69 -7.73 5.29
N THR A 26 12.86 -7.50 4.00
CA THR A 26 14.12 -7.03 3.40
C THR A 26 13.84 -5.87 2.45
N LEU A 27 13.86 -4.65 2.99
CA LEU A 27 13.44 -3.42 2.28
C LEU A 27 14.20 -3.18 0.96
N SER A 28 15.48 -3.57 0.90
CA SER A 28 16.31 -3.40 -0.31
C SER A 28 15.87 -4.23 -1.51
N ASN A 29 14.98 -5.21 -1.31
CA ASN A 29 14.42 -6.03 -2.39
C ASN A 29 13.29 -5.32 -3.15
N ASN A 30 12.78 -4.21 -2.60
CA ASN A 30 11.58 -3.55 -3.11
C ASN A 30 11.94 -2.39 -4.06
N ASN A 31 11.17 -2.27 -5.14
CA ASN A 31 11.03 -1.02 -5.89
C ASN A 31 9.70 -0.37 -5.49
N THR A 32 9.76 0.80 -4.87
CA THR A 32 8.56 1.49 -4.34
C THR A 32 8.26 2.82 -5.02
N ASP A 33 8.93 3.13 -6.14
CA ASP A 33 8.76 4.38 -6.89
C ASP A 33 7.31 4.59 -7.35
N ASN A 34 6.57 3.50 -7.61
CA ASN A 34 5.17 3.51 -8.04
C ASN A 34 4.22 2.82 -7.03
N LEU A 35 4.63 2.70 -5.77
CA LEU A 35 3.81 2.10 -4.71
C LEU A 35 2.94 3.17 -4.04
N VAL A 36 1.67 2.84 -3.85
CA VAL A 36 0.73 3.63 -3.04
C VAL A 36 0.15 2.75 -1.94
N TRP A 37 0.21 3.25 -0.70
CA TRP A 37 -0.45 2.66 0.45
C TRP A 37 -1.84 3.27 0.63
N VAL A 38 -2.84 2.42 0.75
CA VAL A 38 -4.24 2.83 0.83
C VAL A 38 -5.03 1.98 1.81
N GLY A 39 -5.90 2.66 2.57
CA GLY A 39 -6.84 2.06 3.52
C GLY A 39 -8.20 1.71 2.91
N HIS A 40 -9.15 1.32 3.75
CA HIS A 40 -10.51 1.00 3.30
C HIS A 40 -11.28 2.25 2.83
N LEU A 41 -12.39 2.05 2.13
CA LEU A 41 -13.38 3.11 1.86
C LEU A 41 -13.90 3.71 3.17
N SER A 42 -14.13 5.02 3.20
CA SER A 42 -14.53 5.77 4.41
C SER A 42 -13.51 5.59 5.54
N PRO A 43 -12.28 6.10 5.38
CA PRO A 43 -11.15 5.79 6.25
C PRO A 43 -11.44 6.24 7.69
N ASP A 44 -11.14 5.35 8.64
CA ASP A 44 -11.07 5.71 10.04
C ASP A 44 -9.63 6.10 10.44
N THR A 45 -9.40 6.28 11.74
CA THR A 45 -8.10 6.73 12.24
C THR A 45 -7.01 5.67 12.11
N ASP A 46 -7.31 4.38 12.28
CA ASP A 46 -6.30 3.32 12.12
C ASP A 46 -5.87 3.25 10.66
N SER A 47 -6.83 3.22 9.74
CA SER A 47 -6.59 3.22 8.31
C SER A 47 -5.77 4.45 7.85
N ALA A 48 -6.16 5.64 8.33
CA ALA A 48 -5.55 6.90 7.91
C ALA A 48 -4.13 7.12 8.46
N VAL A 49 -3.80 6.59 9.64
CA VAL A 49 -2.44 6.60 10.20
C VAL A 49 -1.60 5.47 9.63
N SER A 50 -2.19 4.29 9.43
CA SER A 50 -1.49 3.10 8.92
C SER A 50 -0.91 3.33 7.52
N VAL A 51 -1.58 4.10 6.65
CA VAL A 51 -0.98 4.45 5.33
C VAL A 51 0.29 5.29 5.47
N ILE A 52 0.36 6.18 6.46
CA ILE A 52 1.55 7.02 6.74
C ILE A 52 2.67 6.12 7.28
N LEU A 53 2.36 5.26 8.25
CA LEU A 53 3.31 4.32 8.83
C LEU A 53 3.88 3.40 7.74
N ALA A 54 3.04 2.79 6.92
CA ALA A 54 3.48 1.88 5.86
C ALA A 54 4.35 2.59 4.82
N SER A 55 3.95 3.80 4.38
CA SER A 55 4.76 4.63 3.47
C SER A 55 6.13 4.97 4.08
N HIS A 56 6.19 5.31 5.36
CA HIS A 56 7.46 5.61 6.04
C HIS A 56 8.36 4.38 6.18
N ILE A 57 7.78 3.21 6.46
CA ILE A 57 8.54 1.96 6.71
C ILE A 57 9.04 1.35 5.40
N TYR A 58 8.17 1.27 4.39
CA TYR A 58 8.43 0.50 3.17
C TYR A 58 8.71 1.38 1.95
N GLY A 59 8.49 2.69 2.03
CA GLY A 59 8.49 3.60 0.88
C GLY A 59 7.14 3.68 0.18
N GLY A 60 7.08 4.45 -0.91
CA GLY A 60 5.85 4.74 -1.65
C GLY A 60 5.06 5.93 -1.09
N GLU A 61 3.94 6.27 -1.74
CA GLU A 61 3.03 7.37 -1.36
C GLU A 61 1.96 6.88 -0.38
N ALA A 62 1.64 7.67 0.65
CA ALA A 62 0.45 7.47 1.48
C ALA A 62 -0.77 8.19 0.88
N ALA A 63 -1.90 7.50 0.72
CA ALA A 63 -3.12 8.09 0.19
C ALA A 63 -4.39 7.63 0.94
N LEU A 64 -5.38 8.52 0.99
CA LEU A 64 -6.72 8.21 1.49
C LEU A 64 -7.69 7.96 0.34
N THR A 65 -8.65 7.06 0.55
CA THR A 65 -9.76 6.79 -0.40
C THR A 65 -10.89 7.82 -0.31
N GLY A 66 -10.90 8.63 0.74
CA GLY A 66 -11.90 9.66 1.03
C GLY A 66 -11.40 10.66 2.06
N GLU A 67 -12.22 11.66 2.38
CA GLU A 67 -11.84 12.64 3.40
C GLU A 67 -11.60 12.00 4.77
N ALA A 68 -10.54 12.45 5.45
CA ALA A 68 -10.30 12.11 6.84
C ALA A 68 -11.48 12.57 7.73
N ASN A 69 -11.90 11.69 8.64
CA ASN A 69 -12.93 12.01 9.61
C ASN A 69 -12.41 13.04 10.65
N PRO A 70 -13.27 13.65 11.49
CA PRO A 70 -12.84 14.64 12.49
C PRO A 70 -11.80 14.13 13.50
N GLU A 71 -11.87 12.86 13.89
CA GLU A 71 -10.92 12.24 14.81
C GLU A 71 -9.54 12.13 14.16
N SER A 72 -9.45 11.63 12.94
CA SER A 72 -8.19 11.51 12.20
C SER A 72 -7.58 12.88 11.92
N LYS A 73 -8.41 13.88 11.57
CA LYS A 73 -7.98 15.28 11.42
C LYS A 73 -7.36 15.83 12.71
N PHE A 74 -8.00 15.57 13.85
CA PHE A 74 -7.47 15.93 15.16
C PHE A 74 -6.12 15.25 15.43
N VAL A 75 -5.99 13.95 15.14
CA VAL A 75 -4.72 13.22 15.31
C VAL A 75 -3.62 13.82 14.45
N PHE A 76 -3.88 14.12 13.18
CA PHE A 76 -2.88 14.74 12.30
C PHE A 76 -2.39 16.08 12.85
N GLU A 77 -3.32 16.93 13.28
CA GLU A 77 -2.98 18.23 13.87
C GLU A 77 -2.22 18.08 15.19
N PHE A 78 -2.72 17.26 16.11
CA PHE A 78 -2.14 17.05 17.44
C PHE A 78 -0.72 16.47 17.36
N CYS A 79 -0.52 15.50 16.47
CA CYS A 79 0.76 14.82 16.29
C CYS A 79 1.72 15.60 15.37
N GLY A 80 1.25 16.62 14.65
CA GLY A 80 2.06 17.35 13.66
C GLY A 80 2.42 16.49 12.44
N MET A 81 1.46 15.71 11.95
CA MET A 81 1.57 14.92 10.72
C MET A 81 0.96 15.68 9.55
N ASP A 82 1.58 15.56 8.37
CA ASP A 82 0.94 15.98 7.13
C ASP A 82 -0.17 14.97 6.78
N ALA A 83 -1.39 15.47 6.63
CA ALA A 83 -2.52 14.64 6.23
C ALA A 83 -2.28 14.05 4.82
N PRO A 84 -2.48 12.74 4.59
CA PRO A 84 -2.31 12.15 3.27
C PRO A 84 -3.35 12.71 2.29
N LYS A 85 -2.99 12.81 1.02
CA LYS A 85 -3.89 13.32 0.00
C LYS A 85 -5.00 12.30 -0.27
N VAL A 86 -6.20 12.80 -0.55
CA VAL A 86 -7.27 11.98 -1.10
C VAL A 86 -6.94 11.69 -2.56
N LYS A 87 -6.91 10.40 -2.93
CA LYS A 87 -6.61 9.94 -4.28
C LYS A 87 -7.81 9.15 -4.81
N ALA A 88 -8.30 9.54 -5.99
CA ALA A 88 -9.47 8.92 -6.61
C ALA A 88 -9.10 7.80 -7.61
N ASP A 89 -7.89 7.84 -8.16
CA ASP A 89 -7.44 6.91 -9.20
C ASP A 89 -6.13 6.21 -8.80
N PHE A 90 -6.19 4.89 -8.77
CA PHE A 90 -5.09 3.98 -8.41
C PHE A 90 -4.64 3.12 -9.59
N SER A 91 -5.28 3.24 -10.77
CA SER A 91 -5.14 2.32 -11.91
C SER A 91 -3.72 2.17 -12.48
N SER A 92 -2.83 3.11 -12.18
CA SER A 92 -1.44 3.16 -12.65
C SER A 92 -0.40 2.85 -11.57
N HIS A 93 -0.80 2.38 -10.39
CA HIS A 93 0.10 2.19 -9.23
C HIS A 93 0.11 0.73 -8.76
N HIS A 94 1.21 0.32 -8.12
CA HIS A 94 1.20 -0.86 -7.25
C HIS A 94 0.56 -0.49 -5.92
N ILE A 95 -0.20 -1.42 -5.33
CA ILE A 95 -1.06 -1.12 -4.19
C ILE A 95 -0.67 -1.95 -2.97
N GLY A 96 -0.33 -1.26 -1.89
CA GLY A 96 -0.26 -1.83 -0.55
C GLY A 96 -1.55 -1.52 0.20
N LEU A 97 -2.26 -2.54 0.67
CA LEU A 97 -3.47 -2.36 1.46
C LEU A 97 -3.13 -2.39 2.94
N VAL A 98 -3.72 -1.47 3.70
CA VAL A 98 -3.68 -1.49 5.16
C VAL A 98 -5.08 -1.54 5.73
N ASP A 99 -5.27 -2.27 6.82
CA ASP A 99 -6.48 -2.25 7.65
C ASP A 99 -7.75 -2.79 6.97
N PHE A 100 -7.61 -3.51 5.86
CA PHE A 100 -8.70 -4.32 5.29
C PHE A 100 -8.20 -5.36 4.29
N ASN A 101 -9.05 -6.35 4.01
CA ASN A 101 -8.79 -7.40 3.02
C ASN A 101 -10.04 -7.80 2.19
N GLN A 102 -11.17 -7.11 2.38
CA GLN A 102 -12.45 -7.46 1.75
C GLN A 102 -12.77 -6.59 0.54
N SER A 103 -13.29 -7.22 -0.52
CA SER A 103 -13.59 -6.57 -1.80
C SER A 103 -14.64 -5.46 -1.71
N THR A 104 -15.55 -5.52 -0.73
CA THR A 104 -16.59 -4.51 -0.48
C THR A 104 -16.02 -3.18 0.03
N GLN A 105 -14.80 -3.19 0.57
CA GLN A 105 -14.10 -2.04 1.12
C GLN A 105 -13.03 -1.49 0.16
N LEU A 106 -12.81 -2.16 -0.98
CA LEU A 106 -11.79 -1.79 -1.96
C LEU A 106 -12.24 -0.61 -2.84
N ALA A 107 -11.35 0.37 -3.04
CA ALA A 107 -11.60 1.46 -3.97
C ALA A 107 -11.77 0.94 -5.41
N LYS A 108 -12.79 1.44 -6.12
CA LYS A 108 -13.18 0.93 -7.46
C LYS A 108 -12.09 1.03 -8.53
N SER A 109 -11.17 1.98 -8.39
CA SER A 109 -10.07 2.19 -9.34
C SER A 109 -8.85 1.31 -9.05
N VAL A 110 -8.84 0.55 -7.95
CA VAL A 110 -7.80 -0.44 -7.68
C VAL A 110 -8.08 -1.71 -8.50
N ASP A 111 -7.13 -2.07 -9.35
CA ASP A 111 -7.09 -3.38 -9.99
C ASP A 111 -6.53 -4.41 -8.99
N PRO A 112 -7.24 -5.49 -8.64
CA PRO A 112 -6.73 -6.52 -7.73
C PRO A 112 -5.38 -7.12 -8.16
N THR A 113 -5.05 -7.09 -9.45
CA THR A 113 -3.76 -7.58 -9.97
C THR A 113 -2.58 -6.66 -9.64
N SER A 114 -2.85 -5.41 -9.25
CA SER A 114 -1.84 -4.43 -8.84
C SER A 114 -1.49 -4.49 -7.35
N ILE A 115 -2.22 -5.28 -6.55
CA ILE A 115 -1.99 -5.41 -5.12
C ILE A 115 -0.72 -6.23 -4.88
N VAL A 116 0.20 -5.67 -4.10
CA VAL A 116 1.52 -6.27 -3.78
C VAL A 116 1.68 -6.60 -2.30
N ALA A 117 0.88 -5.99 -1.41
CA ALA A 117 0.88 -6.27 0.01
C ALA A 117 -0.48 -6.04 0.66
N ILE A 118 -0.76 -6.76 1.75
CA ILE A 118 -1.89 -6.52 2.67
C ILE A 118 -1.36 -6.60 4.12
N ILE A 119 -1.60 -5.56 4.91
CA ILE A 119 -1.27 -5.52 6.35
C ILE A 119 -2.57 -5.22 7.10
N ASP A 120 -3.09 -6.18 7.85
CA ASP A 120 -4.45 -6.08 8.38
C ASP A 120 -4.60 -6.81 9.72
N HIS A 121 -5.66 -6.52 10.45
CA HIS A 121 -6.01 -7.18 11.70
C HIS A 121 -7.45 -7.74 11.71
N HIS A 122 -8.22 -7.45 10.66
CA HIS A 122 -9.57 -7.95 10.49
C HIS A 122 -9.61 -9.44 10.11
N ALA A 123 -10.77 -10.06 10.33
CA ALA A 123 -11.03 -11.38 9.79
C ALA A 123 -11.09 -11.34 8.26
N MET A 124 -10.59 -12.40 7.61
CA MET A 124 -10.73 -12.56 6.15
C MET A 124 -12.21 -12.61 5.69
N GLY A 125 -13.12 -12.96 6.61
CA GLY A 125 -14.56 -12.73 6.48
C GLY A 125 -15.21 -13.30 5.22
N SER A 126 -16.30 -12.66 4.80
CA SER A 126 -17.00 -12.95 3.55
C SER A 126 -16.58 -11.96 2.46
N SER A 127 -16.30 -12.47 1.25
CA SER A 127 -15.85 -11.71 0.08
C SER A 127 -14.42 -11.13 0.16
N PRO A 128 -13.40 -11.95 0.48
CA PRO A 128 -12.01 -11.52 0.39
C PRO A 128 -11.66 -11.06 -1.03
N ILE A 129 -10.69 -10.16 -1.16
CA ILE A 129 -10.21 -9.72 -2.47
C ILE A 129 -9.59 -10.92 -3.22
N SER A 130 -10.06 -11.17 -4.43
CA SER A 130 -9.52 -12.24 -5.28
C SER A 130 -8.31 -11.71 -6.05
N MET A 131 -7.13 -12.22 -5.70
CA MET A 131 -5.85 -11.85 -6.32
C MET A 131 -5.29 -13.08 -7.04
N PRO A 132 -5.16 -13.07 -8.38
CA PRO A 132 -4.61 -14.20 -9.13
C PRO A 132 -3.09 -14.37 -8.99
N GLN A 133 -2.41 -13.36 -8.44
CA GLN A 133 -0.96 -13.32 -8.21
C GLN A 133 -0.59 -13.54 -6.73
N ILE A 134 0.69 -13.77 -6.46
CA ILE A 134 1.22 -13.84 -5.09
C ILE A 134 1.24 -12.43 -4.50
N VAL A 135 0.73 -12.30 -3.28
CA VAL A 135 0.70 -11.06 -2.49
C VAL A 135 1.24 -11.35 -1.10
N THR A 136 2.07 -10.46 -0.57
CA THR A 136 2.57 -10.61 0.81
C THR A 136 1.50 -10.16 1.77
N MET A 137 1.14 -10.99 2.74
CA MET A 137 0.10 -10.67 3.72
C MET A 137 0.65 -10.78 5.14
N ASP A 138 0.49 -9.72 5.94
CA ASP A 138 0.75 -9.72 7.38
C ASP A 138 -0.55 -9.45 8.11
N ILE A 139 -1.24 -10.52 8.50
CA ILE A 139 -2.53 -10.45 9.19
C ILE A 139 -2.39 -11.01 10.60
N ARG A 140 -2.66 -10.17 11.61
CA ARG A 140 -2.51 -10.54 13.03
C ARG A 140 -3.75 -10.19 13.81
N ALA A 141 -4.15 -11.04 14.77
CA ALA A 141 -5.27 -10.80 15.67
C ALA A 141 -4.91 -9.77 16.77
N TRP A 142 -4.49 -8.58 16.35
CA TRP A 142 -4.06 -7.46 17.20
C TRP A 142 -5.09 -6.33 17.17
N GLY A 143 -4.92 -5.33 18.04
CA GLY A 143 -5.90 -4.26 18.21
C GLY A 143 -6.00 -3.28 17.04
N SER A 144 -4.95 -3.15 16.23
CA SER A 144 -4.89 -2.23 15.09
C SER A 144 -3.83 -2.66 14.06
N ALA A 145 -4.01 -2.24 12.80
CA ALA A 145 -2.99 -2.34 11.76
C ALA A 145 -1.76 -1.47 12.11
N ALA A 146 -1.96 -0.30 12.73
CA ALA A 146 -0.87 0.54 13.22
C ALA A 146 0.06 -0.22 14.19
N THR A 147 -0.48 -1.04 15.10
CA THR A 147 0.34 -1.85 16.02
C THR A 147 1.23 -2.85 15.26
N ILE A 148 0.70 -3.46 14.20
CA ILE A 148 1.45 -4.39 13.35
C ILE A 148 2.60 -3.67 12.64
N LEU A 149 2.31 -2.50 12.07
CA LEU A 149 3.28 -1.65 11.39
C LEU A 149 4.39 -1.18 12.33
N THR A 150 4.05 -0.72 13.54
CA THR A 150 5.04 -0.33 14.55
C THR A 150 5.95 -1.48 14.95
N ALA A 151 5.40 -2.68 15.18
CA ALA A 151 6.21 -3.87 15.45
C ALA A 151 7.11 -4.25 14.25
N ASN A 152 6.65 -4.02 13.02
CA ASN A 152 7.46 -4.25 11.83
C ASN A 152 8.58 -3.21 11.70
N ALA A 153 8.31 -1.93 12.01
CA ALA A 153 9.34 -0.88 12.05
C ALA A 153 10.46 -1.24 13.04
N GLU A 154 10.10 -1.70 14.24
CA GLU A 154 11.06 -2.18 15.25
C GLU A 154 11.90 -3.35 14.71
N LYS A 155 11.25 -4.38 14.14
CA LYS A 155 11.94 -5.55 13.58
C LYS A 155 12.91 -5.18 12.45
N LEU A 156 12.55 -4.20 11.63
CA LEU A 156 13.35 -3.70 10.52
C LEU A 156 14.40 -2.66 10.93
N ASN A 157 14.43 -2.26 12.21
CA ASN A 157 15.23 -1.15 12.72
C ASN A 157 14.96 0.19 11.99
N VAL A 158 13.73 0.40 11.53
CA VAL A 158 13.28 1.67 10.96
C VAL A 158 12.83 2.57 12.10
N LYS A 159 13.50 3.73 12.24
CA LYS A 159 13.14 4.72 13.27
C LYS A 159 11.88 5.46 12.86
N LEU A 160 10.87 5.47 13.74
CA LEU A 160 9.70 6.33 13.61
C LEU A 160 9.99 7.73 14.20
N PRO A 161 9.87 8.82 13.41
CA PRO A 161 9.90 10.19 13.91
C PRO A 161 8.80 10.43 14.95
N LYS A 162 8.98 11.43 15.84
CA LYS A 162 8.04 11.70 16.95
C LYS A 162 6.61 11.94 16.46
N ASN A 163 6.43 12.65 15.36
CA ASN A 163 5.10 12.90 14.81
C ASN A 163 4.46 11.61 14.31
N ILE A 164 5.17 10.74 13.59
CA ILE A 164 4.65 9.44 13.13
C ILE A 164 4.38 8.48 14.30
N ALA A 165 5.30 8.39 15.26
CA ALA A 165 5.17 7.53 16.44
C ALA A 165 4.05 7.95 17.41
N CYS A 166 3.49 9.16 17.26
CA CYS A 166 2.43 9.67 18.13
C CYS A 166 1.11 8.89 18.00
N ALA A 167 0.86 8.25 16.86
CA ALA A 167 -0.33 7.43 16.62
C ALA A 167 -0.01 6.01 16.12
N GLY A 168 1.26 5.58 16.25
CA GLY A 168 1.71 4.22 15.95
C GLY A 168 1.72 3.31 17.17
#